data_AF-A0AA38IG13-F1
#
_entry.id   AF-A0AA38IG13-F1
#
_cell.length_a   1.000
_cell.length_b   1.000
_cell.length_c   1.000
_cell.angle_alpha   90.00
_cell.angle_beta   90.00
_cell.angle_gamma   90.00
#
_symmetry.space_group_name_H-M   'P 1'
#
loop_
_entity.id
_entity.type
_entity.pdbx_description
1 polymer ?
#
loop_
_entity_poly.entity_id
_entity_poly.type
_entity_poly.pdbx_seq_one_letter_code
_entity_poly.pdbx_strand_id
1 'polypeptide(L)'
;MESTNGTKPTDPVPQDAPPHRCQQCSSRIVALHYPIDKHGKNGGVDMEKRVTENWVIRRRSRQQRQTNQDLFKMLAPPEALPHLKCSACTKHLSYFPVYVSQNSESTKLGTLCGRCSENLIVNERNYVRDTLYETMAQFIKFPCIYHSEGCIESLIPADVPNHERNCPYRIISCALDCVWQGTVHELCTHIEDTHQNVLIRNGEFEMDILNSYETYSFLVHEDEIFNLKRKYNSTDKIFTCSLFSYKVLDTVTNHYYEVTVFNGNRNLSVKFPLRRAENFKEDNVTVIDVEKVKRQLDDPSIIIGSIRIFTLDNQKEEKPTPKNPYTELELSMLNELECPVCFEYMIPPIFQCDGGHSICSNCKSQIKECPTCKEEIDDTHNFALEKMAQLIHYRCKFNELGCNYRAKPDEMKQHQTFCLFGPHQCPLKDYENCKWAHAAKEIYPHIVSKHHENLLEIDHVQVFMGDDYLTQEEDLCYIKKFSDALFKLHYRFSQNCFYWSMQLIGPPDEARKYRFEIDVLDNTNSNQKIFLRNFCAPLTDKNETFNQDSPHVFLKLEQIQPLLTDQLNYFIRIIK
;
A
#
# COMPACT_ATOMS: atom_id res chain seq x y z
N MET A 1 -18.07 -55.63 -61.06
CA MET A 1 -16.92 -56.54 -60.94
C MET A 1 -16.77 -56.88 -59.47
N GLU A 2 -17.07 -58.15 -59.16
CA GLU A 2 -16.64 -58.98 -58.00
C GLU A 2 -16.65 -58.34 -56.59
N SER A 3 -17.60 -58.64 -55.67
CA SER A 3 -17.71 -59.84 -54.80
C SER A 3 -16.38 -60.30 -54.19
N THR A 4 -16.17 -60.23 -52.86
CA THR A 4 -16.47 -61.27 -51.84
C THR A 4 -15.81 -60.80 -50.52
N ASN A 5 -16.14 -61.19 -49.28
CA ASN A 5 -17.16 -62.00 -48.61
C ASN A 5 -16.96 -61.74 -47.09
N GLY A 6 -17.99 -61.90 -46.25
CA GLY A 6 -17.76 -62.15 -44.81
C GLY A 6 -18.81 -61.69 -43.80
N THR A 7 -20.00 -62.31 -43.83
CA THR A 7 -20.76 -62.84 -42.65
C THR A 7 -20.89 -62.02 -41.33
N LYS A 8 -22.14 -61.61 -41.04
CA LYS A 8 -22.78 -61.45 -39.70
C LYS A 8 -22.84 -62.80 -38.93
N PRO A 9 -23.25 -62.96 -37.63
CA PRO A 9 -24.04 -62.06 -36.74
C PRO A 9 -23.63 -62.07 -35.23
N THR A 10 -24.34 -61.29 -34.39
CA THR A 10 -24.96 -61.62 -33.06
C THR A 10 -24.81 -60.51 -32.02
N ASP A 11 -25.94 -59.98 -31.54
CA ASP A 11 -26.08 -59.25 -30.26
C ASP A 11 -25.85 -60.20 -29.07
N PRO A 12 -25.40 -59.71 -27.89
CA PRO A 12 -26.38 -59.53 -26.80
C PRO A 12 -26.13 -58.35 -25.82
N VAL A 13 -27.25 -57.79 -25.34
CA VAL A 13 -27.66 -57.37 -23.98
C VAL A 13 -26.62 -56.69 -23.02
N PRO A 14 -27.00 -55.58 -22.34
CA PRO A 14 -26.14 -54.77 -21.47
C PRO A 14 -26.12 -55.26 -20.00
N GLN A 15 -25.01 -55.05 -19.27
CA GLN A 15 -24.96 -54.99 -17.80
C GLN A 15 -23.62 -54.46 -17.23
N ASP A 16 -23.77 -53.48 -16.33
CA ASP A 16 -23.03 -53.18 -15.09
C ASP A 16 -21.52 -52.84 -15.03
N ALA A 17 -21.25 -51.58 -14.66
CA ALA A 17 -20.28 -51.21 -13.61
C ALA A 17 -20.52 -49.77 -13.05
N PRO A 18 -20.76 -49.57 -11.73
CA PRO A 18 -20.60 -48.31 -10.99
C PRO A 18 -19.34 -48.37 -10.06
N PRO A 19 -19.11 -47.43 -9.12
CA PRO A 19 -18.84 -45.99 -9.26
C PRO A 19 -17.52 -45.56 -8.55
N HIS A 20 -16.88 -44.45 -8.94
CA HIS A 20 -15.88 -43.75 -8.11
C HIS A 20 -15.97 -42.23 -8.34
N ARG A 21 -16.66 -41.47 -7.46
CA ARG A 21 -16.15 -40.70 -6.30
C ARG A 21 -15.05 -39.68 -6.63
N CYS A 22 -15.46 -38.44 -6.92
CA CYS A 22 -14.67 -37.23 -6.74
C CYS A 22 -15.01 -36.63 -5.35
N GLN A 23 -14.00 -36.42 -4.51
CA GLN A 23 -14.12 -35.84 -3.17
C GLN A 23 -13.50 -34.43 -3.15
N GLN A 24 -14.14 -33.55 -2.36
CA GLN A 24 -13.66 -32.26 -1.81
C GLN A 24 -13.96 -30.97 -2.60
N CYS A 25 -15.23 -30.57 -2.57
CA CYS A 25 -15.62 -29.18 -2.28
C CYS A 25 -16.55 -29.23 -1.06
N SER A 26 -16.11 -28.70 0.09
CA SER A 26 -16.95 -28.57 1.28
C SER A 26 -16.89 -27.16 1.83
N SER A 27 -17.97 -26.42 1.60
CA SER A 27 -18.36 -25.23 2.36
C SER A 27 -18.51 -25.59 3.84
N ARG A 28 -17.68 -25.01 4.71
CA ARG A 28 -17.78 -25.20 6.17
C ARG A 28 -18.84 -24.28 6.77
N ILE A 29 -20.00 -24.85 7.09
CA ILE A 29 -20.93 -24.32 8.10
C ILE A 29 -20.35 -24.68 9.47
N VAL A 30 -20.15 -23.71 10.37
CA VAL A 30 -19.66 -23.95 11.74
C VAL A 30 -20.76 -23.62 12.72
N ALA A 31 -21.36 -24.65 13.34
CA ALA A 31 -22.15 -24.56 14.56
C ALA A 31 -21.25 -25.04 15.72
N LEU A 32 -21.06 -24.21 16.75
CA LEU A 32 -20.24 -24.56 17.93
C LEU A 32 -21.14 -24.92 19.11
N HIS A 33 -20.88 -26.09 19.70
CA HIS A 33 -21.22 -26.46 21.08
C HIS A 33 -19.94 -27.00 21.74
N TYR A 34 -19.55 -26.48 22.91
CA TYR A 34 -18.37 -26.90 23.67
C TYR A 34 -18.69 -28.09 24.61
N PRO A 35 -17.72 -28.98 24.88
CA PRO A 35 -17.08 -28.94 26.20
C PRO A 35 -15.57 -29.28 26.25
N ILE A 36 -15.03 -29.11 27.46
CA ILE A 36 -13.65 -29.06 27.97
C ILE A 36 -13.02 -30.47 28.15
N ASP A 37 -11.74 -30.69 27.78
CA ASP A 37 -10.62 -31.00 28.70
C ASP A 37 -9.29 -31.44 28.02
N LYS A 38 -8.21 -30.85 28.55
CA LYS A 38 -6.83 -31.31 28.86
C LYS A 38 -5.94 -32.21 27.96
N HIS A 39 -4.68 -31.74 27.95
CA HIS A 39 -3.38 -32.40 27.79
C HIS A 39 -2.72 -32.49 26.40
N GLY A 40 -1.63 -31.73 26.24
CA GLY A 40 -0.30 -32.36 26.13
C GLY A 40 0.58 -32.07 24.91
N LYS A 41 1.58 -31.21 25.13
CA LYS A 41 2.99 -31.26 24.65
C LYS A 41 3.36 -30.75 23.24
N ASN A 42 4.03 -29.59 23.28
CA ASN A 42 5.33 -29.22 22.70
C ASN A 42 5.85 -29.90 21.42
N GLY A 43 6.06 -29.08 20.40
CA GLY A 43 7.02 -29.28 19.32
C GLY A 43 7.28 -27.93 18.63
N GLY A 44 8.39 -27.28 18.98
CA GLY A 44 8.88 -26.09 18.29
C GLY A 44 9.79 -26.44 17.11
N VAL A 45 10.22 -25.38 16.43
CA VAL A 45 11.20 -25.24 15.34
C VAL A 45 10.58 -24.98 13.95
N ASP A 46 11.18 -23.97 13.30
CA ASP A 46 11.03 -23.47 11.92
C ASP A 46 10.02 -22.34 11.63
N MET A 47 10.38 -21.14 12.08
CA MET A 47 9.82 -19.88 11.59
C MET A 47 10.92 -18.81 11.40
N GLU A 48 11.96 -19.11 10.61
CA GLU A 48 13.08 -18.17 10.38
C GLU A 48 13.56 -18.05 8.91
N LYS A 49 12.73 -18.43 7.92
CA LYS A 49 13.13 -18.41 6.49
C LYS A 49 12.25 -17.61 5.54
N ARG A 50 11.48 -16.61 6.00
CA ARG A 50 10.59 -15.83 5.11
C ARG A 50 10.78 -14.31 5.09
N VAL A 51 11.84 -13.77 5.70
CA VAL A 51 12.07 -12.31 5.75
C VAL A 51 13.24 -11.84 4.85
N THR A 52 14.03 -12.74 4.26
CA THR A 52 15.25 -12.37 3.52
C THR A 52 15.13 -12.27 1.99
N GLU A 53 14.01 -12.65 1.37
CA GLU A 53 13.90 -12.63 -0.11
C GLU A 53 13.35 -11.31 -0.69
N ASN A 54 12.59 -10.52 0.08
CA ASN A 54 12.03 -9.24 -0.39
C ASN A 54 13.01 -8.05 -0.30
N TRP A 55 14.15 -8.21 0.37
CA TRP A 55 15.20 -7.18 0.49
C TRP A 55 16.27 -7.25 -0.61
N VAL A 56 16.44 -8.41 -1.25
CA VAL A 56 17.48 -8.62 -2.30
C VAL A 56 17.02 -8.10 -3.67
N ILE A 57 15.71 -8.05 -3.93
CA ILE A 57 15.16 -7.63 -5.24
C ILE A 57 15.13 -6.09 -5.40
N ARG A 58 15.01 -5.34 -4.30
CA ARG A 58 15.13 -3.86 -4.28
C ARG A 58 16.57 -3.33 -4.47
N ARG A 59 17.58 -4.21 -4.41
CA ARG A 59 19.01 -3.84 -4.42
C ARG A 59 19.59 -3.78 -5.84
N ARG A 60 18.96 -4.41 -6.84
CA ARG A 60 19.38 -4.29 -8.26
C ARG A 60 18.88 -3.01 -8.94
N SER A 61 17.78 -2.42 -8.44
CA SER A 61 17.14 -1.23 -9.03
C SER A 61 17.77 0.11 -8.63
N ARG A 62 18.69 0.14 -7.67
CA ARG A 62 19.50 1.33 -7.33
C ARG A 62 20.80 1.48 -8.13
N GLN A 63 21.20 0.45 -8.87
CA GLN A 63 22.40 0.50 -9.71
C GLN A 63 22.13 1.15 -11.08
N GLN A 64 20.88 1.50 -11.40
CA GLN A 64 20.45 1.83 -12.76
C GLN A 64 19.58 3.09 -12.84
N ARG A 65 19.95 4.17 -12.14
CA ARG A 65 19.46 5.55 -12.40
C ARG A 65 20.52 6.60 -12.11
N GLN A 66 21.50 6.71 -12.99
CA GLN A 66 22.39 7.86 -13.07
C GLN A 66 22.60 8.17 -14.57
N THR A 67 21.71 8.99 -15.14
CA THR A 67 21.82 9.44 -16.54
C THR A 67 22.62 10.73 -16.64
N ASN A 68 23.69 10.64 -17.44
CA ASN A 68 24.38 11.67 -18.23
C ASN A 68 24.87 12.96 -17.55
N GLN A 69 25.52 12.79 -16.39
CA GLN A 69 26.76 13.52 -16.03
C GLN A 69 27.85 12.58 -15.47
N ASP A 70 27.64 11.25 -15.57
CA ASP A 70 28.43 10.23 -14.86
C ASP A 70 29.34 9.42 -15.79
N LEU A 71 30.17 10.10 -16.59
CA LEU A 71 31.05 9.39 -17.51
C LEU A 71 32.16 8.56 -16.81
N PHE A 72 32.41 8.71 -15.50
CA PHE A 72 33.45 7.94 -14.80
C PHE A 72 33.21 7.71 -13.29
N LYS A 73 31.99 7.33 -12.86
CA LYS A 73 31.78 6.97 -11.43
C LYS A 73 31.92 5.47 -11.20
N MET A 74 32.99 5.06 -10.54
CA MET A 74 33.34 3.65 -10.32
C MET A 74 32.96 3.20 -8.90
N LEU A 75 32.56 1.94 -8.73
CA LEU A 75 32.53 1.34 -7.40
C LEU A 75 33.96 1.23 -6.87
N ALA A 76 34.16 1.52 -5.59
CA ALA A 76 35.44 1.27 -4.95
C ALA A 76 35.81 -0.21 -5.13
N PRO A 77 37.01 -0.53 -5.68
CA PRO A 77 37.45 -1.90 -5.82
C PRO A 77 37.42 -2.62 -4.47
N PRO A 78 36.84 -3.84 -4.37
CA PRO A 78 36.79 -4.60 -3.13
C PRO A 78 38.15 -4.79 -2.46
N GLU A 79 39.21 -4.89 -3.26
CA GLU A 79 40.60 -5.04 -2.82
C GLU A 79 41.16 -3.75 -2.21
N ALA A 80 40.64 -2.59 -2.61
CA ALA A 80 41.08 -1.29 -2.11
C ALA A 80 40.33 -0.84 -0.84
N LEU A 81 39.07 -1.27 -0.65
CA LEU A 81 38.23 -0.88 0.49
C LEU A 81 38.87 -1.10 1.89
N PRO A 82 39.60 -2.19 2.16
CA PRO A 82 40.29 -2.38 3.44
C PRO A 82 41.35 -1.32 3.72
N HIS A 83 41.98 -0.76 2.67
CA HIS A 83 43.04 0.25 2.77
C HIS A 83 42.50 1.68 2.79
N LEU A 84 41.25 1.89 2.40
CA LEU A 84 40.59 3.20 2.38
C LEU A 84 39.77 3.45 3.65
N LYS A 85 40.38 3.22 4.82
CA LYS A 85 39.75 3.36 6.14
C LYS A 85 40.43 4.43 6.98
N CYS A 86 39.60 5.16 7.74
CA CYS A 86 40.05 6.12 8.74
C CYS A 86 40.78 5.39 9.86
N SER A 87 41.95 5.87 10.26
CA SER A 87 42.74 5.28 11.35
C SER A 87 42.08 5.47 12.72
N ALA A 88 41.20 6.47 12.89
CA ALA A 88 40.52 6.72 14.15
C ALA A 88 39.22 5.89 14.31
N CYS A 89 38.33 5.93 13.32
CA CYS A 89 37.01 5.29 13.42
C CYS A 89 36.87 4.02 12.59
N THR A 90 37.89 3.63 11.82
CA THR A 90 37.90 2.44 10.93
C THR A 90 36.85 2.44 9.81
N LYS A 91 36.03 3.50 9.71
CA LYS A 91 35.05 3.71 8.65
C LYS A 91 35.74 4.13 7.35
N HIS A 92 35.08 3.91 6.22
CA HIS A 92 35.60 4.33 4.92
C HIS A 92 35.91 5.83 4.87
N LEU A 93 36.98 6.19 4.17
CA LEU A 93 37.42 7.58 3.89
C LEU A 93 36.52 8.30 2.88
N SER A 94 35.21 8.06 2.97
CA SER A 94 34.18 8.59 2.07
C SER A 94 33.56 9.91 2.53
N TYR A 95 34.02 10.47 3.65
CA TYR A 95 33.45 11.66 4.28
C TYR A 95 34.52 12.73 4.41
N PHE A 96 34.36 13.79 3.63
CA PHE A 96 35.30 14.89 3.53
C PHE A 96 35.10 15.89 4.68
N PRO A 97 36.14 16.66 5.06
CA PRO A 97 37.52 16.62 4.53
C PRO A 97 38.35 15.41 5.02
N VAL A 98 39.32 14.95 4.24
CA VAL A 98 40.25 13.86 4.61
C VAL A 98 41.63 14.42 4.91
N TYR A 99 42.26 13.98 6.01
CA TYR A 99 43.54 14.47 6.48
C TYR A 99 44.57 13.34 6.58
N VAL A 100 45.84 13.65 6.30
CA VAL A 100 46.97 12.72 6.42
C VAL A 100 48.01 13.34 7.35
N SER A 101 48.60 12.53 8.23
CA SER A 101 49.67 12.96 9.13
C SER A 101 50.99 13.14 8.38
N GLN A 102 51.73 14.22 8.68
CA GLN A 102 53.03 14.52 8.06
C GLN A 102 54.21 13.79 8.71
N ASN A 103 54.06 13.21 9.92
CA ASN A 103 55.16 12.59 10.67
C ASN A 103 54.84 11.15 11.08
N SER A 104 55.42 10.18 10.36
CA SER A 104 55.24 8.75 10.58
C SER A 104 55.84 8.22 11.89
N GLU A 105 56.65 9.00 12.61
CA GLU A 105 57.41 8.51 13.77
C GLU A 105 56.86 8.95 15.14
N SER A 106 55.92 9.91 15.23
CA SER A 106 55.44 10.42 16.53
C SER A 106 53.93 10.51 16.72
N THR A 107 53.12 10.40 15.65
CA THR A 107 51.65 10.41 15.77
C THR A 107 51.09 9.04 15.41
N LYS A 108 50.47 8.36 16.38
CA LYS A 108 49.87 7.02 16.21
C LYS A 108 48.66 6.98 15.27
N LEU A 109 48.24 8.11 14.72
CA LEU A 109 47.05 8.25 13.88
C LEU A 109 47.48 8.52 12.44
N GLY A 110 47.14 7.60 11.53
CA GLY A 110 47.31 7.72 10.09
C GLY A 110 46.26 8.65 9.45
N THR A 111 45.64 8.20 8.36
CA THR A 111 44.64 9.00 7.63
C THR A 111 43.32 9.16 8.40
N LEU A 112 42.81 10.39 8.50
CA LEU A 112 41.59 10.75 9.22
C LEU A 112 40.49 11.23 8.27
N CYS A 113 39.25 10.79 8.50
CA CYS A 113 38.08 11.32 7.79
C CYS A 113 37.47 12.54 8.51
N GLY A 114 36.60 13.26 7.80
CA GLY A 114 35.97 14.49 8.30
C GLY A 114 35.17 14.27 9.58
N ARG A 115 34.59 13.08 9.75
CA ARG A 115 33.86 12.68 10.97
C ARG A 115 34.70 12.71 12.25
N CYS A 116 36.02 12.51 12.12
CA CYS A 116 36.95 12.45 13.25
C CYS A 116 37.78 13.73 13.38
N SER A 117 37.70 14.62 12.39
CA SER A 117 38.57 15.78 12.26
C SER A 117 38.29 16.85 13.34
N GLU A 118 37.02 17.09 13.68
CA GLU A 118 36.64 18.07 14.71
C GLU A 118 37.15 17.73 16.12
N ASN A 119 37.26 16.44 16.45
CA ASN A 119 37.73 15.98 17.76
C ASN A 119 39.27 15.94 17.90
N LEU A 120 40.02 16.11 16.80
CA LEU A 120 41.48 15.94 16.77
C LEU A 120 42.26 17.19 16.31
N ILE A 121 41.65 18.08 15.51
CA ILE A 121 42.30 19.28 14.96
C ILE A 121 42.58 20.35 16.04
N VAL A 122 42.01 20.24 17.23
CA VAL A 122 42.22 21.23 18.30
C VAL A 122 43.68 21.24 18.80
N ASN A 123 44.47 20.16 18.61
CA ASN A 123 45.76 20.04 19.31
C ASN A 123 47.02 19.74 18.46
N GLU A 124 46.96 19.44 17.15
CA GLU A 124 48.18 19.06 16.39
C GLU A 124 48.29 19.71 15.00
N ARG A 125 49.36 20.50 14.80
CA ARG A 125 49.75 21.16 13.54
C ARG A 125 50.29 20.21 12.46
N ASN A 126 50.10 18.90 12.61
CA ASN A 126 50.79 17.87 11.81
C ASN A 126 49.90 17.18 10.76
N TYR A 127 48.66 17.64 10.58
CA TYR A 127 47.72 17.07 9.61
C TYR A 127 47.52 18.01 8.42
N VAL A 128 47.65 17.45 7.21
CA VAL A 128 47.35 18.18 5.97
C VAL A 128 46.17 17.53 5.29
N ARG A 129 45.27 18.36 4.75
CA ARG A 129 44.12 17.91 3.98
C ARG A 129 44.58 17.31 2.66
N ASP A 130 44.21 16.06 2.42
CA ASP A 130 44.56 15.32 1.20
C ASP A 130 43.55 15.64 0.08
N THR A 131 43.71 16.81 -0.51
CA THR A 131 42.84 17.29 -1.60
C THR A 131 42.96 16.45 -2.87
N LEU A 132 44.09 15.78 -3.10
CA LEU A 132 44.28 14.88 -4.24
C LEU A 132 43.42 13.63 -4.06
N TYR A 133 43.47 13.00 -2.88
CA TYR A 133 42.60 11.90 -2.54
C TYR A 133 41.13 12.30 -2.68
N GLU A 134 40.72 13.45 -2.14
CA GLU A 134 39.33 13.94 -2.26
C GLU A 134 38.90 14.11 -3.73
N THR A 135 39.77 14.68 -4.57
CA THR A 135 39.53 14.89 -6.00
C THR A 135 39.36 13.58 -6.77
N MET A 136 40.05 12.52 -6.35
CA MET A 136 39.89 11.18 -6.93
C MET A 136 38.66 10.47 -6.35
N ALA A 137 38.48 10.52 -5.03
CA ALA A 137 37.44 9.83 -4.30
C ALA A 137 36.03 10.38 -4.60
N GLN A 138 35.88 11.64 -5.04
CA GLN A 138 34.57 12.19 -5.43
C GLN A 138 33.87 11.41 -6.56
N PHE A 139 34.64 10.65 -7.36
CA PHE A 139 34.13 9.79 -8.43
C PHE A 139 33.96 8.33 -8.00
N ILE A 140 34.32 7.97 -6.77
CA ILE A 140 34.26 6.61 -6.26
C ILE A 140 33.02 6.43 -5.38
N LYS A 141 32.26 5.37 -5.62
CA LYS A 141 31.14 4.97 -4.77
C LYS A 141 31.63 4.07 -3.63
N PHE A 142 31.44 4.52 -2.41
CA PHE A 142 31.79 3.80 -1.18
C PHE A 142 30.53 3.17 -0.56
N PRO A 143 30.62 1.95 -0.03
CA PRO A 143 29.51 1.37 0.71
C PRO A 143 29.21 2.22 1.96
N CYS A 144 27.91 2.34 2.26
CA CYS A 144 27.42 3.01 3.46
C CYS A 144 28.09 2.43 4.73
N ILE A 145 28.33 3.27 5.73
CA ILE A 145 28.91 2.82 7.02
C ILE A 145 28.01 1.82 7.76
N TYR A 146 26.70 1.81 7.47
CA TYR A 146 25.73 0.86 8.02
C TYR A 146 25.53 -0.36 7.12
N HIS A 147 26.50 -0.67 6.26
CA HIS A 147 26.42 -1.83 5.37
C HIS A 147 26.33 -3.16 6.13
N SER A 148 27.02 -3.26 7.27
CA SER A 148 26.93 -4.41 8.19
C SER A 148 25.53 -4.61 8.76
N GLU A 149 24.82 -3.51 9.01
CA GLU A 149 23.46 -3.49 9.55
C GLU A 149 22.39 -3.76 8.48
N GLY A 150 22.81 -3.89 7.21
CA GLY A 150 21.92 -4.21 6.09
C GLY A 150 21.81 -3.11 5.05
N CYS A 151 22.44 -1.94 5.23
CA CYS A 151 22.38 -0.87 4.22
C CYS A 151 23.05 -1.28 2.91
N ILE A 152 22.34 -1.01 1.82
CA ILE A 152 22.68 -1.51 0.49
C ILE A 152 23.45 -0.52 -0.37
N GLU A 153 23.51 0.71 0.11
CA GLU A 153 23.91 1.85 -0.68
C GLU A 153 25.41 1.93 -0.87
N SER A 154 25.80 2.27 -2.10
CA SER A 154 27.15 2.70 -2.44
C SER A 154 27.08 4.13 -2.99
N LEU A 155 27.68 5.06 -2.26
CA LEU A 155 27.46 6.50 -2.39
C LEU A 155 28.77 7.21 -2.71
N ILE A 156 28.68 8.28 -3.50
CA ILE A 156 29.81 9.20 -3.66
C ILE A 156 29.96 10.08 -2.41
N PRO A 157 31.17 10.57 -2.10
CA PRO A 157 31.41 11.40 -0.91
C PRO A 157 30.47 12.59 -0.72
N ALA A 158 29.96 13.20 -1.81
CA ALA A 158 29.00 14.29 -1.73
C ALA A 158 27.65 13.89 -1.09
N ASP A 159 27.19 12.66 -1.32
CA ASP A 159 25.90 12.16 -0.85
C ASP A 159 25.99 11.50 0.53
N VAL A 160 27.20 11.10 0.94
CA VAL A 160 27.47 10.37 2.18
C VAL A 160 26.95 11.11 3.42
N PRO A 161 27.23 12.42 3.67
CA PRO A 161 26.77 13.09 4.88
C PRO A 161 25.25 13.13 5.03
N ASN A 162 24.52 13.34 3.93
CA ASN A 162 23.06 13.36 3.96
C ASN A 162 22.51 11.95 4.15
N HIS A 163 23.03 10.97 3.42
CA HIS A 163 22.58 9.60 3.54
C HIS A 163 22.86 9.02 4.94
N GLU A 164 24.04 9.24 5.52
CA GLU A 164 24.38 8.68 6.83
C GLU A 164 23.44 9.19 7.92
N ARG A 165 23.12 10.49 7.90
CA ARG A 165 22.10 11.06 8.79
C ARG A 165 20.74 10.41 8.57
N ASN A 166 20.39 10.11 7.33
CA ASN A 166 19.04 9.67 6.95
C ASN A 166 18.91 8.16 6.73
N CYS A 167 19.96 7.38 7.03
CA CYS A 167 20.01 5.98 6.68
C CYS A 167 18.97 5.19 7.50
N PRO A 168 18.10 4.38 6.89
CA PRO A 168 17.14 3.55 7.64
C PRO A 168 17.80 2.57 8.61
N TYR A 169 19.05 2.22 8.34
CA TYR A 169 19.88 1.33 9.13
C TYR A 169 20.81 2.06 10.10
N ARG A 170 20.65 3.38 10.25
CA ARG A 170 21.46 4.13 11.22
C ARG A 170 21.15 3.64 12.64
N ILE A 171 22.19 3.57 13.45
CA ILE A 171 22.07 3.25 14.87
C ILE A 171 21.62 4.51 15.61
N ILE A 172 20.53 4.40 16.36
CA ILE A 172 19.97 5.45 17.22
C ILE A 172 19.94 4.97 18.67
N SER A 173 20.03 5.90 19.61
CA SER A 173 19.75 5.64 21.02
C SER A 173 18.26 5.85 21.31
N CYS A 174 17.75 5.14 22.30
CA CYS A 174 16.42 5.44 22.82
C CYS A 174 16.37 6.89 23.33
N ALA A 175 15.23 7.55 23.12
CA ALA A 175 15.01 8.92 23.60
C ALA A 175 14.58 8.98 25.08
N LEU A 176 14.33 7.82 25.69
CA LEU A 176 14.20 7.69 27.14
C LEU A 176 15.58 7.43 27.74
N ASP A 177 15.74 7.73 29.03
CA ASP A 177 16.97 7.48 29.81
C ASP A 177 17.24 5.97 29.99
N CYS A 178 17.47 5.25 28.89
CA CYS A 178 17.82 3.85 28.86
C CYS A 178 19.06 3.61 27.99
N VAL A 179 19.70 2.47 28.19
CA VAL A 179 21.00 2.12 27.58
C VAL A 179 20.89 1.56 26.17
N TRP A 180 19.67 1.45 25.62
CA TRP A 180 19.44 0.78 24.35
C TRP A 180 19.97 1.59 23.16
N GLN A 181 20.63 0.89 22.25
CA GLN A 181 21.05 1.37 20.94
C GLN A 181 20.76 0.30 19.90
N GLY A 182 20.21 0.70 18.77
CA GLY A 182 19.89 -0.22 17.68
C GLY A 182 19.42 0.52 16.44
N THR A 183 19.01 -0.23 15.43
CA THR A 183 18.48 0.34 14.19
C THR A 183 17.09 0.96 14.41
N VAL A 184 16.67 1.85 13.50
CA VAL A 184 15.31 2.43 13.53
C VAL A 184 14.22 1.35 13.48
N HIS A 185 14.49 0.20 12.85
CA HIS A 185 13.54 -0.90 12.77
C HIS A 185 13.39 -1.66 14.10
N GLU A 186 14.49 -1.83 14.84
CA GLU A 186 14.52 -2.48 16.16
C GLU A 186 14.02 -1.57 17.28
N LEU A 187 13.92 -0.25 17.03
CA LEU A 187 13.38 0.68 18.01
C LEU A 187 11.94 0.31 18.39
N CYS A 188 11.14 -0.18 17.43
CA CYS A 188 9.76 -0.56 17.68
C CYS A 188 9.65 -1.71 18.67
N THR A 189 10.39 -2.79 18.42
CA THR A 189 10.40 -3.95 19.31
C THR A 189 10.95 -3.59 20.68
N HIS A 190 12.02 -2.79 20.75
CA HIS A 190 12.56 -2.32 22.02
C HIS A 190 11.54 -1.57 22.88
N ILE A 191 10.81 -0.61 22.29
CA ILE A 191 9.79 0.16 23.00
C ILE A 191 8.64 -0.74 23.46
N GLU A 192 8.20 -1.67 22.61
CA GLU A 192 7.13 -2.63 22.95
C GLU A 192 7.53 -3.59 24.07
N ASP A 193 8.81 -3.95 24.19
CA ASP A 193 9.28 -4.89 25.21
C ASP A 193 9.65 -4.20 26.53
N THR A 194 10.24 -3.00 26.44
CA THR A 194 10.88 -2.34 27.60
C THR A 194 10.08 -1.14 28.12
N HIS A 195 9.28 -0.50 27.27
CA HIS A 195 8.65 0.80 27.52
C HIS A 195 7.14 0.78 27.24
N GLN A 196 6.46 -0.32 27.56
CA GLN A 196 5.03 -0.52 27.31
C GLN A 196 4.14 0.61 27.84
N ASN A 197 4.48 1.15 29.01
CA ASN A 197 3.66 2.16 29.71
C ASN A 197 3.67 3.55 29.05
N VAL A 198 4.57 3.80 28.09
CA VAL A 198 4.67 5.09 27.39
C VAL A 198 4.25 4.99 25.92
N LEU A 199 3.77 3.82 25.49
CA LEU A 199 3.30 3.57 24.14
C LEU A 199 1.81 3.94 23.99
N ILE A 200 1.51 4.85 23.08
CA ILE A 200 0.16 5.29 22.74
C ILE A 200 -0.22 4.63 21.41
N ARG A 201 -1.15 3.67 21.42
CA ARG A 201 -1.57 2.93 20.20
C ARG A 201 -2.72 3.61 19.44
N ASN A 202 -3.64 4.25 20.15
CA ASN A 202 -4.84 4.86 19.54
C ASN A 202 -4.75 6.39 19.41
N GLY A 203 -3.57 6.97 19.64
CA GLY A 203 -3.37 8.42 19.69
C GLY A 203 -3.92 9.10 20.94
N GLU A 204 -4.70 8.41 21.78
CA GLU A 204 -5.36 8.97 22.96
C GLU A 204 -4.49 8.96 24.22
N PHE A 205 -4.53 10.05 24.98
CA PHE A 205 -3.84 10.21 26.26
C PHE A 205 -4.58 11.16 27.20
N GLU A 206 -4.40 10.96 28.50
CA GLU A 206 -4.90 11.86 29.53
C GLU A 206 -3.93 13.03 29.77
N MET A 207 -4.47 14.23 30.01
CA MET A 207 -3.70 15.43 30.34
C MET A 207 -3.80 15.74 31.84
N ASP A 208 -2.69 15.67 32.56
CA ASP A 208 -2.63 16.13 33.96
C ASP A 208 -2.52 17.66 34.03
N ILE A 209 -3.65 18.33 34.22
CA ILE A 209 -3.70 19.79 34.33
C ILE A 209 -3.48 20.32 35.75
N LEU A 210 -3.20 19.45 36.72
CA LEU A 210 -3.00 19.81 38.12
C LEU A 210 -1.56 20.21 38.38
N ASN A 211 -0.60 19.42 37.90
CA ASN A 211 0.82 19.60 38.17
C ASN A 211 1.61 19.88 36.89
N SER A 212 2.68 20.69 37.00
CA SER A 212 3.60 20.86 35.88
C SER A 212 4.34 19.56 35.60
N TYR A 213 4.41 19.15 34.34
CA TYR A 213 5.07 17.90 33.93
C TYR A 213 5.76 18.04 32.58
N GLU A 214 6.73 17.16 32.33
CA GLU A 214 7.38 16.96 31.03
C GLU A 214 7.53 15.45 30.81
N THR A 215 6.97 14.93 29.72
CA THR A 215 6.88 13.50 29.44
C THR A 215 7.20 13.20 27.99
N TYR A 216 7.85 12.05 27.78
CA TYR A 216 8.12 11.48 26.47
C TYR A 216 7.28 10.22 26.29
N SER A 217 6.65 10.09 25.14
CA SER A 217 5.79 8.96 24.80
C SER A 217 6.03 8.59 23.34
N PHE A 218 5.58 7.40 22.94
CA PHE A 218 5.76 6.92 21.58
C PHE A 218 4.39 6.66 20.95
N LEU A 219 4.21 7.11 19.72
CA LEU A 219 3.00 6.89 18.93
C LEU A 219 3.33 5.97 17.77
N VAL A 220 2.54 4.89 17.60
CA VAL A 220 2.66 3.98 16.45
C VAL A 220 1.58 4.36 15.43
N HIS A 221 1.97 4.58 14.18
CA HIS A 221 1.06 4.86 13.08
C HIS A 221 1.60 4.25 11.77
N GLU A 222 0.77 3.47 11.07
CA GLU A 222 1.13 2.83 9.79
C GLU A 222 2.50 2.10 9.81
N ASP A 223 2.77 1.33 10.87
CA ASP A 223 4.03 0.61 11.12
C ASP A 223 5.27 1.52 11.35
N GLU A 224 5.06 2.80 11.68
CA GLU A 224 6.10 3.75 12.05
C GLU A 224 5.96 4.24 13.50
N ILE A 225 7.10 4.57 14.13
CA ILE A 225 7.14 5.17 15.47
C ILE A 225 7.52 6.63 15.43
N PHE A 226 6.73 7.43 16.14
CA PHE A 226 6.95 8.84 16.38
C PHE A 226 7.22 9.06 17.87
N ASN A 227 8.18 9.95 18.17
CA ASN A 227 8.43 10.40 19.53
C ASN A 227 7.52 11.61 19.83
N LEU A 228 6.76 11.53 20.91
CA LEU A 228 5.83 12.55 21.37
C LEU A 228 6.37 13.16 22.66
N LYS A 229 6.74 14.43 22.62
CA LYS A 229 7.10 15.23 23.80
C LYS A 229 5.90 16.05 24.24
N ARG A 230 5.49 15.92 25.50
CA ARG A 230 4.38 16.68 26.11
C ARG A 230 4.87 17.39 27.36
N LYS A 231 4.53 18.66 27.51
CA LYS A 231 4.88 19.44 28.69
C LYS A 231 3.75 20.39 29.05
N TYR A 232 3.39 20.44 30.33
CA TYR A 232 2.42 21.37 30.87
C TYR A 232 3.07 22.22 31.96
N ASN A 233 2.81 23.52 31.93
CA ASN A 233 3.15 24.44 32.99
C ASN A 233 1.87 24.88 33.72
N SER A 234 1.72 24.48 34.98
CA SER A 234 0.56 24.79 35.81
C SER A 234 0.51 26.25 36.28
N THR A 235 1.62 26.98 36.21
CA THR A 235 1.69 28.42 36.52
C THR A 235 1.18 29.24 35.34
N ASP A 236 1.72 28.96 34.15
CA ASP A 236 1.39 29.69 32.93
C ASP A 236 0.11 29.15 32.24
N LYS A 237 -0.42 28.01 32.72
CA LYS A 237 -1.54 27.27 32.11
C LYS A 237 -1.31 26.92 30.65
N ILE A 238 -0.05 26.69 30.29
CA ILE A 238 0.39 26.40 28.92
C ILE A 238 0.68 24.91 28.79
N PHE A 239 0.01 24.25 27.85
CA PHE A 239 0.35 22.91 27.39
C PHE A 239 1.12 22.98 26.08
N THR A 240 2.13 22.13 25.96
CA THR A 240 3.01 22.07 24.80
C THR A 240 3.18 20.63 24.35
N CYS A 241 3.13 20.43 23.04
CA CYS A 241 3.10 19.10 22.44
C CYS A 241 3.90 19.13 21.14
N SER A 242 4.88 18.24 21.00
CA SER A 242 5.75 18.14 19.83
C SER A 242 5.90 16.69 19.40
N LEU A 243 5.64 16.40 18.11
CA LEU A 243 5.78 15.08 17.52
C LEU A 243 6.98 15.03 16.57
N PHE A 244 7.86 14.05 16.77
CA PHE A 244 9.11 13.87 16.02
C PHE A 244 9.11 12.52 15.30
N SER A 245 9.56 12.50 14.04
CA SER A 245 9.82 11.25 13.31
C SER A 245 11.29 10.87 13.31
N TYR A 246 11.56 9.56 13.44
CA TYR A 246 12.89 8.97 13.26
C TYR A 246 13.22 8.68 11.79
N LYS A 247 12.26 8.73 10.87
CA LYS A 247 12.53 8.58 9.43
C LYS A 247 12.66 9.95 8.76
N VAL A 248 13.57 10.05 7.78
CA VAL A 248 13.52 11.16 6.82
C VAL A 248 12.50 10.80 5.77
N LEU A 249 11.30 11.31 6.00
CA LEU A 249 10.38 11.58 4.92
C LEU A 249 11.02 12.73 4.11
N ASP A 250 11.26 12.55 2.81
CA ASP A 250 11.47 13.70 1.89
C ASP A 250 10.29 14.71 1.96
N THR A 251 9.24 14.34 2.70
CA THR A 251 7.95 14.97 2.96
C THR A 251 7.69 15.32 4.44
N VAL A 252 8.72 15.58 5.29
CA VAL A 252 8.45 16.08 6.67
C VAL A 252 7.63 17.39 6.66
N THR A 253 7.71 18.18 5.60
CA THR A 253 6.88 19.38 5.39
C THR A 253 5.43 19.08 5.04
N ASN A 254 5.13 17.86 4.56
CA ASN A 254 3.80 17.47 4.09
C ASN A 254 3.05 16.63 5.12
N HIS A 255 3.50 16.55 6.36
CA HIS A 255 2.75 15.88 7.42
C HIS A 255 2.48 16.86 8.56
N TYR A 256 1.27 16.85 9.07
CA TYR A 256 0.87 17.59 10.25
C TYR A 256 0.19 16.62 11.22
N TYR A 257 0.28 16.89 12.51
CA TYR A 257 -0.49 16.18 13.51
C TYR A 257 -1.55 17.12 14.08
N GLU A 258 -2.72 16.58 14.38
CA GLU A 258 -3.78 17.30 15.07
C GLU A 258 -3.88 16.76 16.48
N VAL A 259 -3.88 17.66 17.47
CA VAL A 259 -4.24 17.33 18.84
C VAL A 259 -5.70 17.72 19.02
N THR A 260 -6.56 16.75 19.29
CA THR A 260 -7.96 16.97 19.62
C THR A 260 -8.18 16.76 21.10
N VAL A 261 -8.76 17.75 21.76
CA VAL A 261 -9.08 17.71 23.19
C VAL A 261 -10.59 17.50 23.36
N PHE A 262 -11.00 16.51 24.16
CA PHE A 262 -12.40 16.14 24.37
C PHE A 262 -12.89 16.46 25.79
N ASN A 263 -14.15 16.90 25.89
CA ASN A 263 -14.97 16.86 27.11
C ASN A 263 -16.38 16.35 26.76
N GLY A 264 -16.68 15.09 27.05
CA GLY A 264 -17.96 14.47 26.67
C GLY A 264 -18.20 14.57 25.15
N ASN A 265 -19.26 15.26 24.75
CA ASN A 265 -19.63 15.45 23.32
C ASN A 265 -18.96 16.66 22.64
N ARG A 266 -18.14 17.45 23.36
CA ARG A 266 -17.45 18.62 22.79
C ARG A 266 -15.99 18.32 22.55
N ASN A 267 -15.45 18.84 21.44
CA ASN A 267 -14.05 18.68 21.10
C ASN A 267 -13.45 19.99 20.57
N LEU A 268 -12.14 20.13 20.74
CA LEU A 268 -11.33 21.20 20.15
C LEU A 268 -10.11 20.58 19.49
N SER A 269 -9.98 20.76 18.19
CA SER A 269 -8.86 20.25 17.40
C SER A 269 -7.90 21.37 17.00
N VAL A 270 -6.60 21.14 17.20
CA VAL A 270 -5.55 22.10 16.81
C VAL A 270 -4.49 21.38 15.99
N LYS A 271 -4.15 21.93 14.83
CA LYS A 271 -3.21 21.35 13.86
C LYS A 271 -1.80 21.89 14.01
N PHE A 272 -0.80 21.02 13.89
CA PHE A 272 0.61 21.32 14.12
C PHE A 272 1.52 20.61 13.11
N PRO A 273 2.63 21.23 12.68
CA PRO A 273 3.55 20.62 11.71
C PRO A 273 4.41 19.52 12.34
N LEU A 274 4.67 18.44 11.60
CA LEU A 274 5.59 17.38 12.03
C LEU A 274 7.05 17.87 12.03
N ARG A 275 7.87 17.37 12.97
CA ARG A 275 9.29 17.78 13.11
C ARG A 275 10.26 16.60 12.98
N ARG A 276 11.52 16.89 12.67
CA ARG A 276 12.62 15.91 12.66
C ARG A 276 13.20 15.77 14.06
N ALA A 277 13.54 14.56 14.46
CA ALA A 277 14.16 14.27 15.76
C ALA A 277 15.58 14.86 15.93
N GLU A 278 16.22 15.34 14.85
CA GLU A 278 17.65 15.71 14.87
C GLU A 278 17.98 17.05 15.54
N ASN A 279 17.00 17.85 15.94
CA ASN A 279 17.24 19.13 16.62
C ASN A 279 16.28 19.31 17.80
N PHE A 280 16.59 18.74 18.96
CA PHE A 280 16.01 19.13 20.26
C PHE A 280 16.34 20.59 20.66
N LYS A 281 16.39 21.52 19.69
CA LYS A 281 16.52 22.94 19.94
C LYS A 281 15.13 23.51 20.17
N GLU A 282 14.96 24.13 21.33
CA GLU A 282 13.71 24.57 21.98
C GLU A 282 12.93 25.66 21.23
N ASP A 283 13.36 26.10 20.04
CA ASP A 283 12.98 27.41 19.51
C ASP A 283 11.66 27.47 18.72
N ASN A 284 10.88 26.39 18.64
CA ASN A 284 9.55 26.42 18.00
C ASN A 284 8.59 25.40 18.64
N VAL A 285 8.27 25.63 19.91
CA VAL A 285 7.33 24.82 20.68
C VAL A 285 5.90 25.21 20.31
N THR A 286 5.10 24.21 19.98
CA THR A 286 3.65 24.36 19.84
C THR A 286 3.01 24.62 21.20
N VAL A 287 2.29 25.73 21.34
CA VAL A 287 1.66 26.17 22.60
C VAL A 287 0.13 26.12 22.49
N ILE A 288 -0.51 25.46 23.45
CA ILE A 288 -1.95 25.46 23.68
C ILE A 288 -2.21 26.13 25.02
N ASP A 289 -2.99 27.20 25.01
CA ASP A 289 -3.49 27.86 26.22
C ASP A 289 -4.67 27.05 26.80
N VAL A 290 -4.46 26.43 27.95
CA VAL A 290 -5.43 25.52 28.58
C VAL A 290 -6.64 26.26 29.15
N GLU A 291 -6.51 27.53 29.55
CA GLU A 291 -7.66 28.34 29.98
C GLU A 291 -8.62 28.59 28.82
N LYS A 292 -8.09 28.83 27.62
CA LYS A 292 -8.90 28.98 26.41
C LYS A 292 -9.66 27.69 26.09
N VAL A 293 -9.01 26.53 26.24
CA VAL A 293 -9.64 25.21 26.04
C VAL A 293 -10.73 24.96 27.09
N LYS A 294 -10.48 25.26 28.37
CA LYS A 294 -11.46 25.11 29.46
C LYS A 294 -12.72 25.94 29.26
N ARG A 295 -12.58 27.19 28.80
CA ARG A 295 -13.73 28.08 28.51
C ARG A 295 -14.58 27.60 27.34
N GLN A 296 -13.96 26.95 26.35
CA GLN A 296 -14.67 26.42 25.17
C GLN A 296 -15.33 25.06 25.44
N LEU A 297 -14.85 24.33 26.45
CA LEU A 297 -15.32 22.99 26.81
C LEU A 297 -16.12 22.95 28.12
N ASP A 298 -16.63 24.08 28.64
CA ASP A 298 -17.42 24.18 29.88
C ASP A 298 -16.75 23.52 31.11
N ASP A 299 -15.47 23.81 31.36
CA ASP A 299 -14.68 23.35 32.53
C ASP A 299 -14.71 21.82 32.79
N PRO A 300 -14.07 21.01 31.91
CA PRO A 300 -13.95 19.57 32.07
C PRO A 300 -13.27 19.14 33.38
N SER A 301 -13.78 18.07 33.99
CA SER A 301 -13.09 17.37 35.09
C SER A 301 -11.90 16.52 34.60
N ILE A 302 -11.94 16.05 33.35
CA ILE A 302 -10.88 15.24 32.72
C ILE A 302 -10.70 15.74 31.29
N ILE A 303 -9.44 15.92 30.89
CA ILE A 303 -9.07 16.37 29.54
C ILE A 303 -8.36 15.23 28.83
N ILE A 304 -8.99 14.67 27.81
CA ILE A 304 -8.41 13.63 26.96
C ILE A 304 -7.91 14.28 25.68
N GLY A 305 -6.63 14.10 25.37
CA GLY A 305 -6.03 14.47 24.09
C GLY A 305 -5.97 13.27 23.15
N SER A 306 -6.31 13.44 21.88
CA SER A 306 -6.05 12.47 20.80
C SER A 306 -5.13 13.11 19.77
N ILE A 307 -4.04 12.42 19.42
CA ILE A 307 -3.16 12.81 18.32
C ILE A 307 -3.47 11.97 17.10
N ARG A 308 -3.72 12.66 15.98
CA ARG A 308 -3.85 12.05 14.66
C ARG A 308 -2.82 12.64 13.73
N ILE A 309 -2.14 11.78 12.97
CA ILE A 309 -1.18 12.20 11.94
C ILE A 309 -1.93 12.29 10.62
N PHE A 310 -1.69 13.36 9.89
CA PHE A 310 -2.25 13.64 8.58
C PHE A 310 -1.14 13.96 7.61
N THR A 311 -1.39 13.65 6.35
CA THR A 311 -0.56 14.07 5.22
C THR A 311 -1.27 15.23 4.54
N LEU A 312 -0.57 16.35 4.35
CA LEU A 312 -0.97 17.40 3.42
C LEU A 312 -1.01 16.77 2.02
N ASP A 313 -2.22 16.53 1.54
CA ASP A 313 -2.46 16.36 0.11
C ASP A 313 -2.05 17.68 -0.56
N ASN A 314 -0.82 17.74 -1.07
CA ASN A 314 -0.38 18.85 -1.91
C ASN A 314 -1.28 18.87 -3.16
N GLN A 315 -2.33 19.69 -3.13
CA GLN A 315 -2.89 20.24 -4.34
C GLN A 315 -1.81 21.14 -4.96
N LYS A 316 -1.23 20.65 -6.06
CA LYS A 316 -0.33 21.35 -6.99
C LYS A 316 1.05 21.72 -6.42
N GLU A 317 1.93 20.74 -6.35
CA GLU A 317 3.34 20.95 -6.71
C GLU A 317 3.62 20.18 -8.00
N GLU A 318 4.09 20.90 -9.02
CA GLU A 318 4.72 20.29 -10.19
C GLU A 318 5.88 19.42 -9.69
N LYS A 319 5.71 18.10 -9.77
CA LYS A 319 6.79 17.15 -9.51
C LYS A 319 7.98 17.52 -10.39
N PRO A 320 9.24 17.57 -9.89
CA PRO A 320 10.37 17.45 -10.78
C PRO A 320 10.17 16.13 -11.54
N THR A 321 10.09 16.23 -12.87
CA THR A 321 9.78 15.12 -13.76
C THR A 321 10.59 13.89 -13.39
N PRO A 322 9.96 12.71 -13.18
CA PRO A 322 10.71 11.49 -12.91
C PRO A 322 11.64 11.23 -14.09
N LYS A 323 12.96 11.13 -13.83
CA LYS A 323 13.94 10.65 -14.82
C LYS A 323 13.35 9.43 -15.51
N ASN A 324 13.30 9.53 -16.84
CA ASN A 324 12.56 8.62 -17.68
C ASN A 324 12.87 7.16 -17.29
N PRO A 325 11.91 6.43 -16.70
CA PRO A 325 12.13 5.10 -16.13
C PRO A 325 12.29 3.98 -17.16
N TYR A 326 12.31 4.35 -18.43
CA TYR A 326 12.66 3.51 -19.54
C TYR A 326 14.14 3.69 -19.86
N THR A 327 14.82 2.59 -20.18
CA THR A 327 16.11 2.65 -20.87
C THR A 327 15.94 3.40 -22.20
N GLU A 328 17.04 3.95 -22.74
CA GLU A 328 17.03 4.62 -24.04
C GLU A 328 16.47 3.71 -25.15
N LEU A 329 16.77 2.41 -25.06
CA LEU A 329 16.21 1.39 -25.94
C LEU A 329 14.70 1.22 -25.75
N GLU A 330 14.21 1.09 -24.52
CA GLU A 330 12.77 1.01 -24.23
C GLU A 330 12.02 2.26 -24.66
N LEU A 331 12.64 3.44 -24.59
CA LEU A 331 12.06 4.68 -25.08
C LEU A 331 11.94 4.71 -26.59
N SER A 332 13.02 4.33 -27.27
CA SER A 332 12.98 4.21 -28.72
C SER A 332 11.89 3.23 -29.13
N MET A 333 11.76 2.09 -28.46
CA MET A 333 10.73 1.10 -28.77
C MET A 333 9.31 1.61 -28.46
N LEU A 334 9.11 2.35 -27.37
CA LEU A 334 7.81 2.92 -27.01
C LEU A 334 7.35 4.00 -27.97
N ASN A 335 8.27 4.82 -28.47
CA ASN A 335 7.97 5.83 -29.49
C ASN A 335 7.49 5.15 -30.79
N GLU A 336 8.13 4.05 -31.21
CA GLU A 336 7.68 3.25 -32.36
C GLU A 336 6.34 2.54 -32.12
N LEU A 337 5.92 2.42 -30.87
CA LEU A 337 4.64 1.83 -30.46
C LEU A 337 3.54 2.88 -30.27
N GLU A 338 3.77 4.15 -30.58
CA GLU A 338 2.74 5.18 -30.50
C GLU A 338 1.78 5.10 -31.69
N CYS A 339 0.47 5.07 -31.42
CA CYS A 339 -0.51 5.03 -32.49
C CYS A 339 -0.60 6.39 -33.20
N PRO A 340 -0.50 6.47 -34.54
CA PRO A 340 -0.49 7.74 -35.27
C PRO A 340 -1.85 8.48 -35.27
N VAL A 341 -2.90 7.88 -34.72
CA VAL A 341 -4.25 8.45 -34.68
C VAL A 341 -4.56 9.03 -33.31
N CYS A 342 -4.41 8.23 -32.25
CA CYS A 342 -4.77 8.63 -30.88
C CYS A 342 -3.58 9.03 -30.01
N PHE A 343 -2.34 8.85 -30.48
CA PHE A 343 -1.11 9.12 -29.74
C PHE A 343 -0.99 8.32 -28.41
N GLU A 344 -1.82 7.29 -28.24
CA GLU A 344 -1.68 6.31 -27.15
C GLU A 344 -0.76 5.15 -27.61
N TYR A 345 -0.06 4.52 -26.67
CA TYR A 345 0.74 3.34 -26.96
C TYR A 345 -0.14 2.17 -27.43
N MET A 346 0.25 1.55 -28.55
CA MET A 346 -0.37 0.37 -29.13
C MET A 346 -0.15 -0.84 -28.20
N ILE A 347 -1.24 -1.38 -27.69
CA ILE A 347 -1.29 -2.63 -26.91
C ILE A 347 -1.94 -3.70 -27.80
N PRO A 348 -1.35 -4.91 -27.90
CA PRO A 348 -1.94 -6.04 -28.61
C PRO A 348 -3.46 -6.22 -28.36
N PRO A 349 -4.26 -6.46 -29.42
CA PRO A 349 -3.84 -6.66 -30.81
C PRO A 349 -3.45 -5.37 -31.55
N ILE A 350 -2.41 -5.44 -32.38
CA ILE A 350 -1.89 -4.33 -33.18
C ILE A 350 -2.15 -4.62 -34.66
N PHE A 351 -2.87 -3.73 -35.35
CA PHE A 351 -3.26 -3.90 -36.75
C PHE A 351 -2.25 -3.25 -37.68
N GLN A 352 -2.23 -3.70 -38.94
CA GLN A 352 -1.34 -3.19 -39.97
C GLN A 352 -2.11 -2.96 -41.27
N CYS A 353 -1.92 -1.82 -41.93
CA CYS A 353 -2.43 -1.59 -43.28
C CYS A 353 -1.59 -2.32 -44.33
N ASP A 354 -2.07 -2.39 -45.58
CA ASP A 354 -1.34 -3.04 -46.68
C ASP A 354 0.03 -2.42 -46.96
N GLY A 355 0.15 -1.11 -46.75
CA GLY A 355 1.42 -0.37 -46.83
C GLY A 355 2.37 -0.60 -45.65
N GLY A 356 1.99 -1.39 -44.64
CA GLY A 356 2.86 -1.79 -43.54
C GLY A 356 2.82 -0.92 -42.27
N HIS A 357 2.00 0.13 -42.19
CA HIS A 357 1.90 1.00 -41.00
C HIS A 357 0.98 0.40 -39.92
N SER A 358 1.39 0.51 -38.65
CA SER A 358 0.66 -0.08 -37.52
C SER A 358 -0.27 0.90 -36.80
N ILE A 359 -1.42 0.37 -36.33
CA ILE A 359 -2.51 1.13 -35.70
C ILE A 359 -3.06 0.31 -34.51
N CYS A 360 -3.50 0.99 -33.44
CA CYS A 360 -4.08 0.32 -32.28
C CYS A 360 -5.50 -0.24 -32.57
N SER A 361 -5.91 -1.22 -31.77
CA SER A 361 -7.25 -1.82 -31.84
C SER A 361 -8.39 -0.80 -31.75
N ASN A 362 -8.27 0.22 -30.87
CA ASN A 362 -9.30 1.25 -30.72
C ASN A 362 -9.49 2.06 -32.01
N CYS A 363 -8.40 2.50 -32.63
CA CYS A 363 -8.47 3.34 -33.83
C CYS A 363 -8.89 2.53 -35.06
N LYS A 364 -8.48 1.26 -35.17
CA LYS A 364 -8.91 0.39 -36.27
C LYS A 364 -10.44 0.32 -36.41
N SER A 365 -11.19 0.38 -35.31
CA SER A 365 -12.65 0.37 -35.36
C SER A 365 -13.28 1.64 -35.94
N GLN A 366 -12.52 2.73 -36.04
CA GLN A 366 -13.00 4.06 -36.40
C GLN A 366 -12.59 4.51 -37.80
N ILE A 367 -11.58 3.86 -38.40
CA ILE A 367 -11.01 4.24 -39.70
C ILE A 367 -10.84 3.02 -40.60
N LYS A 368 -11.02 3.21 -41.92
CA LYS A 368 -10.82 2.17 -42.94
C LYS A 368 -9.56 2.34 -43.75
N GLU A 369 -9.01 3.55 -43.80
CA GLU A 369 -7.82 3.90 -44.58
C GLU A 369 -6.72 4.39 -43.64
N CYS A 370 -5.48 4.02 -43.94
CA CYS A 370 -4.30 4.41 -43.17
C CYS A 370 -4.10 5.93 -43.23
N PRO A 371 -3.98 6.63 -42.08
CA PRO A 371 -3.76 8.08 -42.07
C PRO A 371 -2.42 8.45 -42.72
N THR A 372 -1.43 7.55 -42.67
CA THR A 372 -0.06 7.77 -43.15
C THR A 372 0.08 7.56 -44.66
N CYS A 373 -0.46 6.46 -45.20
CA CYS A 373 -0.27 6.09 -46.61
C CYS A 373 -1.54 5.96 -47.46
N LYS A 374 -2.73 6.14 -46.88
CA LYS A 374 -4.04 6.05 -47.55
C LYS A 374 -4.44 4.67 -48.09
N GLU A 375 -3.63 3.64 -47.87
CA GLU A 375 -3.97 2.25 -48.16
C GLU A 375 -5.03 1.70 -47.18
N GLU A 376 -5.72 0.64 -47.58
CA GLU A 376 -6.76 -0.01 -46.76
C GLU A 376 -6.17 -0.64 -45.48
N ILE A 377 -6.93 -0.56 -44.39
CA ILE A 377 -6.62 -1.21 -43.11
C ILE A 377 -7.50 -2.44 -43.00
N ASP A 378 -6.97 -3.59 -43.42
CA ASP A 378 -7.62 -4.88 -43.25
C ASP A 378 -7.55 -5.39 -41.79
N ASP A 379 -8.20 -6.53 -41.53
CA ASP A 379 -8.09 -7.30 -40.28
C ASP A 379 -6.73 -8.00 -40.10
N THR A 380 -5.67 -7.43 -40.66
CA THR A 380 -4.31 -7.97 -40.62
C THR A 380 -3.59 -7.51 -39.35
N HIS A 381 -3.12 -8.46 -38.54
CA HIS A 381 -2.37 -8.21 -37.31
C HIS A 381 -0.85 -8.16 -37.56
N ASN A 382 -0.18 -7.24 -36.89
CA ASN A 382 1.28 -7.19 -36.84
C ASN A 382 1.81 -8.07 -35.69
N PHE A 383 1.75 -9.40 -35.86
CA PHE A 383 2.20 -10.36 -34.84
C PHE A 383 3.66 -10.18 -34.41
N ALA A 384 4.53 -9.65 -35.29
CA ALA A 384 5.92 -9.38 -34.95
C ALA A 384 6.00 -8.21 -33.94
N LEU A 385 5.30 -7.11 -34.22
CA LEU A 385 5.23 -5.97 -33.31
C LEU A 385 4.51 -6.33 -32.00
N GLU A 386 3.49 -7.17 -32.04
CA GLU A 386 2.82 -7.69 -30.83
C GLU A 386 3.80 -8.49 -29.95
N LYS A 387 4.65 -9.34 -30.53
CA LYS A 387 5.67 -10.09 -29.77
C LYS A 387 6.71 -9.17 -29.16
N MET A 388 7.12 -8.10 -29.86
CA MET A 388 8.05 -7.10 -29.32
C MET A 388 7.41 -6.28 -28.20
N ALA A 389 6.15 -5.89 -28.36
CA ALA A 389 5.35 -5.20 -27.35
C ALA A 389 5.31 -5.96 -26.00
N GLN A 390 5.24 -7.29 -26.03
CA GLN A 390 5.23 -8.12 -24.80
C GLN A 390 6.52 -8.05 -23.97
N LEU A 391 7.62 -7.53 -24.54
CA LEU A 391 8.90 -7.35 -23.83
C LEU A 391 8.99 -6.01 -23.09
N ILE A 392 8.05 -5.08 -23.34
CA ILE A 392 8.12 -3.70 -22.88
C ILE A 392 7.09 -3.46 -21.77
N HIS A 393 7.48 -2.68 -20.76
CA HIS A 393 6.55 -2.22 -19.74
C HIS A 393 5.88 -0.93 -20.22
N TYR A 394 4.56 -0.90 -20.26
CA TYR A 394 3.80 0.29 -20.64
C TYR A 394 3.57 1.15 -19.41
N ARG A 395 3.35 2.46 -19.60
CA ARG A 395 2.76 3.33 -18.57
C ARG A 395 1.26 3.34 -18.73
N CYS A 396 0.57 3.50 -17.61
CA CYS A 396 -0.85 3.82 -17.66
C CYS A 396 -1.07 5.12 -18.44
N LYS A 397 -2.07 5.14 -19.33
CA LYS A 397 -2.45 6.35 -20.07
C LYS A 397 -2.92 7.50 -19.16
N PHE A 398 -3.38 7.18 -17.95
CA PHE A 398 -3.74 8.17 -16.92
C PHE A 398 -2.52 8.63 -16.09
N ASN A 399 -1.30 8.50 -16.62
CA ASN A 399 -0.07 8.92 -15.94
C ASN A 399 -0.06 10.41 -15.64
N GLU A 400 -0.56 11.23 -16.57
CA GLU A 400 -0.71 12.67 -16.38
C GLU A 400 -1.68 13.04 -15.25
N LEU A 401 -2.67 12.18 -15.00
CA LEU A 401 -3.63 12.34 -13.89
C LEU A 401 -3.08 11.82 -12.55
N GLY A 402 -1.88 11.24 -12.54
CA GLY A 402 -1.18 10.80 -11.32
C GLY A 402 -0.89 9.31 -11.23
N CYS A 403 -1.36 8.49 -12.19
CA CYS A 403 -1.14 7.05 -12.15
C CYS A 403 0.31 6.68 -12.48
N ASN A 404 1.05 6.10 -11.54
CA ASN A 404 2.45 5.68 -11.76
C ASN A 404 2.60 4.18 -12.12
N TYR A 405 1.50 3.50 -12.42
CA TYR A 405 1.50 2.06 -12.70
C TYR A 405 2.23 1.74 -14.01
N ARG A 406 3.00 0.66 -13.98
CA ARG A 406 3.69 0.08 -15.14
C ARG A 406 3.57 -1.42 -15.14
N ALA A 407 3.28 -1.96 -16.31
CA ALA A 407 3.12 -3.40 -16.48
C ALA A 407 3.27 -3.79 -17.95
N LYS A 408 3.34 -5.09 -18.20
CA LYS A 408 3.28 -5.64 -19.56
C LYS A 408 1.91 -5.40 -20.21
N PRO A 409 1.77 -5.55 -21.54
CA PRO A 409 0.51 -5.36 -22.26
C PRO A 409 -0.76 -5.89 -21.58
N ASP A 410 -0.75 -7.17 -21.19
CA ASP A 410 -1.97 -7.85 -20.69
C ASP A 410 -2.42 -7.29 -19.33
N GLU A 411 -1.47 -7.15 -18.42
CA GLU A 411 -1.67 -6.54 -17.10
C GLU A 411 -2.03 -5.05 -17.23
N MET A 412 -1.42 -4.33 -18.18
CA MET A 412 -1.73 -2.92 -18.43
C MET A 412 -3.15 -2.72 -18.92
N LYS A 413 -3.63 -3.60 -19.82
CA LYS A 413 -5.01 -3.56 -20.31
C LYS A 413 -6.00 -3.73 -19.17
N GLN A 414 -5.76 -4.69 -18.27
CA GLN A 414 -6.57 -4.90 -17.07
C GLN A 414 -6.48 -3.71 -16.10
N HIS A 415 -5.27 -3.18 -15.88
CA HIS A 415 -5.10 -2.02 -15.01
C HIS A 415 -5.88 -0.81 -15.52
N GLN A 416 -5.80 -0.49 -16.82
CA GLN A 416 -6.46 0.70 -17.37
C GLN A 416 -7.99 0.64 -17.25
N THR A 417 -8.60 -0.55 -17.20
CA THR A 417 -10.03 -0.73 -16.91
C THR A 417 -10.43 -0.40 -15.47
N PHE A 418 -9.52 -0.56 -14.49
CA PHE A 418 -9.79 -0.33 -13.06
C PHE A 418 -8.89 0.74 -12.45
N CYS A 419 -8.23 1.55 -13.28
CA CYS A 419 -7.26 2.52 -12.83
C CYS A 419 -7.98 3.66 -12.12
N LEU A 420 -7.73 3.83 -10.81
CA LEU A 420 -8.38 4.86 -9.97
C LEU A 420 -8.27 6.30 -10.51
N PHE A 421 -7.30 6.58 -11.38
CA PHE A 421 -7.10 7.88 -12.01
C PHE A 421 -7.88 8.06 -13.33
N GLY A 422 -8.42 6.97 -13.87
CA GLY A 422 -9.25 6.97 -15.08
C GLY A 422 -10.73 7.29 -14.82
N PRO A 423 -11.53 7.44 -15.89
CA PRO A 423 -12.98 7.60 -15.78
C PRO A 423 -13.64 6.29 -15.37
N HIS A 424 -14.46 6.34 -14.32
CA HIS A 424 -15.28 5.23 -13.83
C HIS A 424 -16.75 5.56 -14.03
N GLN A 425 -17.51 4.58 -14.50
CA GLN A 425 -18.96 4.67 -14.52
C GLN A 425 -19.53 4.47 -13.11
N CYS A 426 -20.76 4.94 -12.89
CA CYS A 426 -21.47 4.66 -11.65
C CYS A 426 -21.54 3.13 -11.41
N PRO A 427 -21.11 2.62 -10.24
CA PRO A 427 -21.20 1.20 -9.90
C PRO A 427 -22.62 0.64 -9.93
N LEU A 428 -23.63 1.51 -9.82
CA LEU A 428 -25.06 1.19 -9.85
C LEU A 428 -25.69 1.34 -11.24
N LYS A 429 -24.91 1.56 -12.31
CA LYS A 429 -25.45 1.76 -13.67
C LYS A 429 -26.44 0.67 -14.10
N ASP A 430 -26.21 -0.58 -13.69
CA ASP A 430 -27.03 -1.75 -14.07
C ASP A 430 -28.36 -1.84 -13.30
N TYR A 431 -28.49 -1.09 -12.21
CA TYR A 431 -29.67 -1.08 -11.33
C TYR A 431 -30.46 0.22 -11.48
N GLU A 432 -29.75 1.36 -11.56
CA GLU A 432 -30.33 2.71 -11.50
C GLU A 432 -30.33 3.43 -12.86
N ASN A 433 -29.87 2.79 -13.94
CA ASN A 433 -29.67 3.42 -15.26
C ASN A 433 -28.85 4.73 -15.21
N CYS A 434 -27.93 4.84 -14.25
CA CYS A 434 -27.14 6.04 -14.03
C CYS A 434 -26.05 6.20 -15.10
N LYS A 435 -26.02 7.38 -15.75
CA LYS A 435 -25.07 7.73 -16.82
C LYS A 435 -23.83 8.48 -16.32
N TRP A 436 -23.64 8.59 -15.00
CA TRP A 436 -22.51 9.30 -14.43
C TRP A 436 -21.19 8.59 -14.76
N ALA A 437 -20.19 9.36 -15.18
CA ALA A 437 -18.84 8.89 -15.42
C ALA A 437 -17.82 9.97 -15.04
N HIS A 438 -16.95 9.69 -14.06
CA HIS A 438 -15.90 10.61 -13.62
C HIS A 438 -14.75 9.87 -12.90
N ALA A 439 -13.76 10.59 -12.39
CA ALA A 439 -12.65 10.01 -11.61
C ALA A 439 -13.12 9.17 -10.40
N ALA A 440 -12.38 8.12 -10.03
CA ALA A 440 -12.79 7.18 -8.97
C ALA A 440 -13.09 7.84 -7.62
N LYS A 441 -12.31 8.87 -7.25
CA LYS A 441 -12.50 9.63 -6.01
C LYS A 441 -13.87 10.29 -5.90
N GLU A 442 -14.50 10.58 -7.04
CA GLU A 442 -15.82 11.23 -7.10
C GLU A 442 -16.97 10.21 -7.03
N ILE A 443 -16.68 8.89 -7.05
CA ILE A 443 -17.70 7.84 -6.94
C ILE A 443 -18.46 8.00 -5.62
N TYR A 444 -17.75 8.06 -4.48
CA TYR A 444 -18.42 8.11 -3.18
C TYR A 444 -19.30 9.36 -3.00
N PRO A 445 -18.82 10.60 -3.29
CA PRO A 445 -19.68 11.79 -3.29
C PRO A 445 -20.88 11.69 -4.23
N HIS A 446 -20.70 11.08 -5.41
CA HIS A 446 -21.79 10.84 -6.34
C HIS A 446 -22.87 9.90 -5.76
N ILE A 447 -22.46 8.78 -5.16
CA ILE A 447 -23.39 7.84 -4.52
C ILE A 447 -24.15 8.52 -3.37
N VAL A 448 -23.46 9.23 -2.48
CA VAL A 448 -24.08 9.94 -1.34
C VAL A 448 -25.11 10.98 -1.81
N SER A 449 -24.87 11.66 -2.94
CA SER A 449 -25.74 12.74 -3.41
C SER A 449 -26.88 12.29 -4.33
N LYS A 450 -26.69 11.20 -5.11
CA LYS A 450 -27.65 10.77 -6.14
C LYS A 450 -28.23 9.37 -5.92
N HIS A 451 -27.58 8.52 -5.13
CA HIS A 451 -27.96 7.12 -4.87
C HIS A 451 -27.89 6.79 -3.38
N HIS A 452 -28.30 7.75 -2.53
CA HIS A 452 -28.25 7.63 -1.07
C HIS A 452 -29.06 6.45 -0.53
N GLU A 453 -30.14 6.04 -1.20
CA GLU A 453 -30.96 4.87 -0.84
C GLU A 453 -30.20 3.54 -1.03
N ASN A 454 -29.22 3.50 -1.94
CA ASN A 454 -28.35 2.34 -2.15
C ASN A 454 -27.08 2.42 -1.26
N LEU A 455 -26.92 3.42 -0.41
CA LEU A 455 -25.74 3.55 0.46
C LEU A 455 -25.98 2.81 1.78
N LEU A 456 -25.13 1.83 2.07
CA LEU A 456 -25.23 1.04 3.31
C LEU A 456 -24.35 1.64 4.42
N GLU A 457 -24.90 2.63 5.12
CA GLU A 457 -24.22 3.32 6.23
C GLU A 457 -24.14 2.45 7.50
N ILE A 458 -25.19 1.65 7.75
CA ILE A 458 -25.28 0.73 8.88
C ILE A 458 -25.08 -0.68 8.35
N ASP A 459 -24.39 -1.54 9.10
CA ASP A 459 -24.15 -2.94 8.72
C ASP A 459 -25.45 -3.78 8.61
N HIS A 460 -26.61 -3.22 8.92
CA HIS A 460 -27.89 -3.93 8.99
C HIS A 460 -28.72 -3.73 7.72
N VAL A 461 -29.19 -4.83 7.12
CA VAL A 461 -30.09 -4.82 5.96
C VAL A 461 -31.38 -5.53 6.33
N GLN A 462 -32.51 -4.91 5.97
CA GLN A 462 -33.85 -5.47 6.13
C GLN A 462 -34.47 -5.67 4.75
N VAL A 463 -34.88 -6.89 4.45
CA VAL A 463 -35.58 -7.24 3.21
C VAL A 463 -36.97 -7.74 3.57
N PHE A 464 -38.01 -7.11 3.03
CA PHE A 464 -39.40 -7.50 3.29
C PHE A 464 -39.81 -8.68 2.40
N MET A 465 -40.27 -9.75 3.01
CA MET A 465 -40.79 -10.95 2.36
C MET A 465 -42.31 -11.01 2.63
N GLY A 466 -43.07 -10.14 1.97
CA GLY A 466 -44.53 -10.12 2.11
C GLY A 466 -45.21 -11.41 1.60
N ASP A 467 -46.50 -11.58 1.90
CA ASP A 467 -47.27 -12.82 1.67
C ASP A 467 -47.32 -13.27 0.18
N ASP A 468 -47.15 -12.37 -0.79
CA ASP A 468 -47.18 -12.66 -2.24
C ASP A 468 -45.78 -12.77 -2.91
N TYR A 469 -44.69 -12.57 -2.16
CA TYR A 469 -43.32 -12.40 -2.73
C TYR A 469 -42.53 -13.69 -2.96
N LEU A 470 -43.00 -14.85 -2.51
CA LEU A 470 -42.33 -16.15 -2.74
C LEU A 470 -42.32 -16.59 -4.22
N THR A 471 -42.91 -15.79 -5.11
CA THR A 471 -42.93 -16.02 -6.56
C THR A 471 -42.16 -14.98 -7.37
N GLN A 472 -41.66 -13.90 -6.75
CA GLN A 472 -40.93 -12.83 -7.45
C GLN A 472 -39.43 -12.93 -7.19
N GLU A 473 -38.65 -12.85 -8.26
CA GLU A 473 -37.20 -12.69 -8.15
C GLU A 473 -36.90 -11.26 -7.72
N GLU A 474 -36.05 -11.11 -6.71
CA GLU A 474 -35.63 -9.80 -6.22
C GLU A 474 -34.13 -9.64 -6.44
N ASP A 475 -33.71 -8.47 -6.92
CA ASP A 475 -32.31 -8.12 -7.16
C ASP A 475 -32.06 -6.74 -6.55
N LEU A 476 -31.32 -6.69 -5.45
CA LEU A 476 -30.95 -5.42 -4.78
C LEU A 476 -29.44 -5.21 -4.85
N CYS A 477 -29.05 -3.93 -4.83
CA CYS A 477 -27.66 -3.55 -4.80
C CYS A 477 -27.41 -2.40 -3.84
N TYR A 478 -26.34 -2.55 -3.06
CA TYR A 478 -25.90 -1.54 -2.10
C TYR A 478 -24.41 -1.24 -2.26
N ILE A 479 -24.02 -0.01 -1.95
CA ILE A 479 -22.62 0.42 -1.87
C ILE A 479 -22.24 0.59 -0.41
N LYS A 480 -21.13 -0.04 -0.02
CA LYS A 480 -20.58 0.05 1.33
C LYS A 480 -19.15 0.59 1.29
N LYS A 481 -18.84 1.55 2.16
CA LYS A 481 -17.48 2.04 2.38
C LYS A 481 -16.83 1.28 3.53
N PHE A 482 -15.60 0.82 3.34
CA PHE A 482 -14.78 0.20 4.38
C PHE A 482 -13.34 0.71 4.28
N SER A 483 -12.87 1.41 5.32
CA SER A 483 -11.69 2.28 5.25
C SER A 483 -11.76 3.21 4.02
N ASP A 484 -10.77 3.16 3.13
CA ASP A 484 -10.70 3.96 1.90
C ASP A 484 -11.23 3.22 0.66
N ALA A 485 -11.69 1.99 0.81
CA ALA A 485 -12.21 1.17 -0.27
C ALA A 485 -13.75 1.21 -0.33
N LEU A 486 -14.27 1.11 -1.56
CA LEU A 486 -15.70 1.00 -1.82
C LEU A 486 -16.02 -0.43 -2.28
N PHE A 487 -17.12 -0.96 -1.77
CA PHE A 487 -17.59 -2.29 -2.09
C PHE A 487 -19.04 -2.23 -2.58
N LYS A 488 -19.36 -3.10 -3.53
CA LYS A 488 -20.69 -3.29 -4.10
C LYS A 488 -21.25 -4.61 -3.60
N LEU A 489 -22.29 -4.54 -2.78
CA LEU A 489 -23.06 -5.70 -2.33
C LEU A 489 -24.16 -5.99 -3.35
N HIS A 490 -24.15 -7.20 -3.88
CA HIS A 490 -25.25 -7.75 -4.65
C HIS A 490 -26.04 -8.72 -3.79
N TYR A 491 -27.35 -8.54 -3.78
CA TYR A 491 -28.32 -9.45 -3.20
C TYR A 491 -29.26 -9.94 -4.31
N ARG A 492 -29.51 -11.24 -4.36
CA ARG A 492 -30.50 -11.84 -5.24
C ARG A 492 -31.33 -12.86 -4.48
N PHE A 493 -32.64 -12.80 -4.63
CA PHE A 493 -33.54 -13.89 -4.28
C PHE A 493 -34.09 -14.50 -5.58
N SER A 494 -33.79 -15.77 -5.83
CA SER A 494 -34.28 -16.51 -6.99
C SER A 494 -34.35 -17.99 -6.64
N GLN A 495 -35.37 -18.69 -7.17
CA GLN A 495 -35.56 -20.13 -6.98
C GLN A 495 -35.49 -20.57 -5.49
N ASN A 496 -36.14 -19.81 -4.61
CA ASN A 496 -36.14 -20.04 -3.15
C ASN A 496 -34.73 -20.04 -2.52
N CYS A 497 -33.78 -19.36 -3.14
CA CYS A 497 -32.42 -19.20 -2.65
C CYS A 497 -32.06 -17.72 -2.55
N PHE A 498 -31.49 -17.34 -1.41
CA PHE A 498 -30.89 -16.05 -1.16
C PHE A 498 -29.42 -16.11 -1.54
N TYR A 499 -28.94 -15.17 -2.33
CA TYR A 499 -27.57 -15.07 -2.78
C TYR A 499 -26.98 -13.72 -2.37
N TRP A 500 -25.74 -13.75 -1.89
CA TRP A 500 -24.96 -12.56 -1.59
C TRP A 500 -23.57 -12.64 -2.21
N SER A 501 -23.16 -11.56 -2.85
CA SER A 501 -21.77 -11.37 -3.30
C SER A 501 -21.32 -9.97 -2.95
N MET A 502 -20.11 -9.86 -2.38
CA MET A 502 -19.47 -8.59 -2.10
C MET A 502 -18.35 -8.37 -3.11
N GLN A 503 -18.40 -7.28 -3.86
CA GLN A 503 -17.43 -6.96 -4.90
C GLN A 503 -16.61 -5.72 -4.54
N LEU A 504 -15.29 -5.75 -4.75
CA LEU A 504 -14.43 -4.58 -4.57
C LEU A 504 -14.51 -3.66 -5.80
N ILE A 505 -14.80 -2.37 -5.59
CA ILE A 505 -14.71 -1.35 -6.64
C ILE A 505 -13.26 -0.88 -6.71
N GLY A 506 -12.46 -1.61 -7.48
CA GLY A 506 -11.02 -1.38 -7.60
C GLY A 506 -10.30 -2.51 -8.32
N PRO A 507 -8.97 -2.62 -8.16
CA PRO A 507 -8.17 -3.65 -8.82
C PRO A 507 -8.63 -5.08 -8.43
N PRO A 508 -8.80 -6.00 -9.40
CA PRO A 508 -9.23 -7.37 -9.14
C PRO A 508 -8.36 -8.14 -8.14
N ASP A 509 -7.04 -7.94 -8.17
CA ASP A 509 -6.08 -8.65 -7.31
C ASP A 509 -6.22 -8.29 -5.83
N GLU A 510 -6.76 -7.10 -5.54
CA GLU A 510 -6.97 -6.63 -4.17
C GLU A 510 -8.23 -7.25 -3.54
N ALA A 511 -9.21 -7.70 -4.34
CA ALA A 511 -10.49 -8.19 -3.84
C ALA A 511 -10.32 -9.40 -2.91
N ARG A 512 -9.37 -10.30 -3.23
CA ARG A 512 -9.09 -11.51 -2.43
C ARG A 512 -8.46 -11.22 -1.06
N LYS A 513 -7.98 -10.00 -0.83
CA LYS A 513 -7.50 -9.53 0.47
C LYS A 513 -8.63 -9.12 1.40
N TYR A 514 -9.89 -9.27 0.99
CA TYR A 514 -11.04 -8.99 1.81
C TYR A 514 -11.97 -10.20 1.85
N ARG A 515 -12.66 -10.35 2.96
CA ARG A 515 -13.76 -11.29 3.18
C ARG A 515 -14.98 -10.52 3.61
N PHE A 516 -16.14 -11.03 3.22
CA PHE A 516 -17.41 -10.52 3.73
C PHE A 516 -18.09 -11.61 4.54
N GLU A 517 -18.83 -11.15 5.54
CA GLU A 517 -19.60 -12.00 6.46
C GLU A 517 -21.06 -11.57 6.45
N ILE A 518 -21.97 -12.55 6.35
CA ILE A 518 -23.42 -12.35 6.47
C ILE A 518 -23.85 -13.04 7.76
N ASP A 519 -24.46 -12.27 8.65
CA ASP A 519 -24.99 -12.73 9.93
C ASP A 519 -26.51 -12.56 9.92
N VAL A 520 -27.24 -13.64 9.68
CA VAL A 520 -28.72 -13.63 9.59
C VAL A 520 -29.30 -13.57 11.01
N LEU A 521 -30.17 -12.60 11.22
CA LEU A 521 -30.85 -12.39 12.50
C LEU A 521 -32.05 -13.31 12.64
N ASP A 522 -32.22 -13.77 13.87
CA ASP A 522 -33.36 -14.55 14.30
C ASP A 522 -34.51 -13.62 14.69
N ASN A 523 -35.52 -13.53 13.83
CA ASN A 523 -36.70 -12.71 14.08
C ASN A 523 -37.73 -13.42 14.96
N THR A 524 -37.54 -14.70 15.27
CA THR A 524 -38.53 -15.55 15.96
C THR A 524 -38.16 -15.89 17.41
N ASN A 525 -37.01 -15.40 17.91
CA ASN A 525 -36.43 -15.75 19.21
C ASN A 525 -36.16 -17.26 19.39
N SER A 526 -35.95 -17.98 18.29
CA SER A 526 -35.53 -19.39 18.27
C SER A 526 -34.11 -19.64 18.82
N ASN A 527 -33.37 -18.57 19.10
CA ASN A 527 -31.98 -18.51 19.56
C ASN A 527 -31.00 -19.21 18.61
N GLN A 528 -31.33 -19.24 17.32
CA GLN A 528 -30.51 -19.83 16.27
C GLN A 528 -29.77 -18.73 15.52
N LYS A 529 -28.54 -19.02 15.07
CA LYS A 529 -27.69 -18.06 14.37
C LYS A 529 -27.14 -18.68 13.11
N ILE A 530 -27.35 -18.02 11.97
CA ILE A 530 -26.76 -18.44 10.70
C ILE A 530 -25.73 -17.41 10.28
N PHE A 531 -24.53 -17.90 10.03
CA PHE A 531 -23.39 -17.09 9.69
C PHE A 531 -22.69 -17.67 8.47
N LEU A 532 -22.46 -16.81 7.48
CA LEU A 532 -21.80 -17.13 6.23
C LEU A 532 -20.60 -16.22 6.05
N ARG A 533 -19.58 -16.75 5.39
CA ARG A 533 -18.40 -15.96 5.01
C ARG A 533 -17.84 -16.45 3.70
N ASN A 534 -17.35 -15.52 2.89
CA ASN A 534 -16.55 -15.84 1.70
C ASN A 534 -15.60 -14.68 1.38
N PHE A 535 -14.71 -14.87 0.41
CA PHE A 535 -13.86 -13.80 -0.12
C PHE A 535 -14.70 -12.80 -0.92
N CYS A 536 -14.25 -11.54 -0.94
CA CYS A 536 -14.80 -10.56 -1.86
C CYS A 536 -14.36 -10.87 -3.30
N ALA A 537 -15.23 -10.60 -4.25
CA ALA A 537 -14.99 -10.78 -5.68
C ALA A 537 -14.52 -9.48 -6.35
N PRO A 538 -13.87 -9.55 -7.53
CA PRO A 538 -13.70 -8.39 -8.40
C PRO A 538 -15.05 -7.80 -8.84
N LEU A 539 -15.07 -6.53 -9.22
CA LEU A 539 -16.26 -5.90 -9.81
C LEU A 539 -16.58 -6.53 -11.17
N THR A 540 -17.81 -6.99 -11.35
CA THR A 540 -18.32 -7.56 -12.62
C THR A 540 -19.66 -6.93 -12.98
N ASP A 541 -20.14 -7.17 -14.20
CA ASP A 541 -21.50 -6.82 -14.57
C ASP A 541 -22.52 -7.69 -13.79
N LYS A 542 -23.73 -7.16 -13.60
CA LYS A 542 -24.83 -7.78 -12.82
C LYS A 542 -25.12 -9.25 -13.20
N ASN A 543 -24.99 -9.59 -14.48
CA ASN A 543 -25.32 -10.94 -14.98
C ASN A 543 -24.25 -11.98 -14.65
N GLU A 544 -23.02 -11.55 -14.38
CA GLU A 544 -21.88 -12.44 -14.12
C GLU A 544 -21.61 -12.66 -12.63
N THR A 545 -22.23 -11.84 -11.76
CA THR A 545 -21.97 -11.79 -10.31
C THR A 545 -22.09 -13.16 -9.62
N PHE A 546 -23.05 -13.99 -10.03
CA PHE A 546 -23.36 -15.28 -9.39
C PHE A 546 -23.01 -16.50 -10.26
N ASN A 547 -22.07 -16.35 -11.19
CA ASN A 547 -21.52 -17.48 -11.94
C ASN A 547 -20.82 -18.47 -11.00
N GLN A 548 -20.70 -19.74 -11.40
CA GLN A 548 -20.13 -20.82 -10.56
C GLN A 548 -18.73 -20.49 -10.02
N ASP A 549 -17.91 -19.78 -10.79
CA ASP A 549 -16.54 -19.42 -10.41
C ASP A 549 -16.42 -18.12 -9.59
N SER A 550 -17.53 -17.39 -9.41
CA SER A 550 -17.55 -16.12 -8.68
C SER A 550 -17.71 -16.35 -7.17
N PRO A 551 -16.89 -15.71 -6.31
CA PRO A 551 -17.10 -15.74 -4.86
C PRO A 551 -18.47 -15.19 -4.44
N HIS A 552 -19.35 -16.07 -3.98
CA HIS A 552 -20.64 -15.72 -3.40
C HIS A 552 -21.01 -16.69 -2.27
N VAL A 553 -22.00 -16.32 -1.48
CA VAL A 553 -22.63 -17.21 -0.48
C VAL A 553 -24.11 -17.30 -0.80
N PHE A 554 -24.74 -18.43 -0.47
CA PHE A 554 -26.17 -18.59 -0.65
C PHE A 554 -26.80 -19.40 0.49
N LEU A 555 -28.10 -19.20 0.70
CA LEU A 555 -28.94 -19.97 1.62
C LEU A 555 -30.24 -20.33 0.93
N LYS A 556 -30.69 -21.55 1.14
CA LYS A 556 -32.04 -21.95 0.74
C LYS A 556 -33.05 -21.44 1.77
N LEU A 557 -34.22 -21.02 1.30
CA LEU A 557 -35.31 -20.57 2.15
C LEU A 557 -35.66 -21.59 3.24
N GLU A 558 -35.70 -22.87 2.90
CA GLU A 558 -35.97 -23.97 3.84
C GLU A 558 -34.97 -24.02 5.01
N GLN A 559 -33.72 -23.59 4.81
CA GLN A 559 -32.69 -23.62 5.85
C GLN A 559 -32.87 -22.51 6.89
N ILE A 560 -33.55 -21.43 6.51
CA ILE A 560 -33.70 -20.24 7.35
C ILE A 560 -35.15 -19.94 7.72
N GLN A 561 -36.12 -20.65 7.14
CA GLN A 561 -37.55 -20.49 7.41
C GLN A 561 -37.91 -20.38 8.91
N PRO A 562 -37.27 -21.11 9.84
CA PRO A 562 -37.55 -20.95 11.27
C PRO A 562 -37.10 -19.61 11.88
N LEU A 563 -36.16 -18.92 11.24
CA LEU A 563 -35.59 -17.62 11.66
C LEU A 563 -36.36 -16.43 11.10
N LEU A 564 -37.18 -16.66 10.09
CA LEU A 564 -37.85 -15.62 9.32
C LEU A 564 -39.25 -15.34 9.86
N THR A 565 -39.62 -14.08 9.83
CA THR A 565 -41.02 -13.63 9.91
C THR A 565 -41.47 -13.26 8.50
N ASP A 566 -42.15 -12.13 8.35
CA ASP A 566 -42.38 -11.38 7.11
C ASP A 566 -41.13 -10.65 6.58
N GLN A 567 -39.98 -10.77 7.25
CA GLN A 567 -38.74 -10.08 6.88
C GLN A 567 -37.52 -10.96 7.06
N LEU A 568 -36.52 -10.72 6.20
CA LEU A 568 -35.15 -11.20 6.35
C LEU A 568 -34.29 -10.03 6.85
N ASN A 569 -33.75 -10.17 8.05
CA ASN A 569 -32.83 -9.20 8.64
C ASN A 569 -31.43 -9.83 8.72
N TYR A 570 -30.41 -9.11 8.28
CA TYR A 570 -29.02 -9.58 8.39
C TYR A 570 -28.03 -8.45 8.60
N PHE A 571 -26.93 -8.76 9.28
CA PHE A 571 -25.74 -7.90 9.31
C PHE A 571 -24.74 -8.30 8.24
N ILE A 572 -24.06 -7.31 7.67
CA ILE A 572 -22.94 -7.51 6.77
C ILE A 572 -21.68 -6.82 7.26
N ARG A 573 -20.58 -7.57 7.29
CA ARG A 573 -19.26 -7.08 7.72
C ARG A 573 -18.21 -7.36 6.67
N ILE A 574 -17.24 -6.45 6.55
CA ILE A 574 -16.08 -6.62 5.69
C ILE A 574 -14.86 -6.74 6.60
N ILE A 575 -14.01 -7.73 6.32
CA ILE A 575 -12.78 -8.04 7.05
C ILE A 575 -11.66 -8.09 6.02
N LYS A 576 -10.49 -7.55 6.38
CA LYS A 576 -9.28 -7.64 5.56
C LYS A 576 -8.50 -8.90 5.94
#